data_AF-A0A139X0J6-F1
#
_entry.id   AF-A0A139X0J6-F1
#
_cell.length_a   1.000
_cell.length_b   1.000
_cell.length_c   1.000
_cell.angle_alpha   90.00
_cell.angle_beta   90.00
_cell.angle_gamma   90.00
#
_symmetry.space_group_name_H-M   'P 1'
#
loop_
_entity.id
_entity.type
_entity.pdbx_description
1 polymer ?
#
loop_
_entity_poly.entity_id
_entity_poly.type
_entity_poly.pdbx_seq_one_letter_code
_entity_poly.pdbx_strand_id
1 'polypeptide(L)'
;MRQLALLLSIFLTAVLLPNQSSFAENSPIPPVSDKPLELNLLTNPTGSVVTANTIYQEHLTVPSLWLAKENSENKLLDNWIAYPVSSAEPARVDLIVNQQIWSLLDYLERYDFVNRLGTVARNYGYNVRVFNYQQERLATYTCNFSASPAMCRIDMNLQSKLGLQTQK
;
A
#
# COMPACT_ATOMS: atom_id res chain seq x y z
N MET A 1 -3.19 80.80 20.33
CA MET A 1 -4.27 79.86 20.01
C MET A 1 -3.67 78.60 19.43
N ARG A 2 -3.90 77.47 20.12
CA ARG A 2 -3.86 76.06 19.68
C ARG A 2 -3.06 75.72 18.41
N GLN A 3 -1.99 74.95 18.53
CA GLN A 3 -1.71 73.85 17.59
C GLN A 3 -0.89 72.72 18.23
N LEU A 4 -1.41 71.50 17.98
CA LEU A 4 -0.76 70.19 17.89
C LEU A 4 0.09 69.67 19.06
N ALA A 5 -0.53 68.80 19.86
CA ALA A 5 0.11 67.58 20.32
C ALA A 5 -0.85 66.40 20.05
N LEU A 6 -0.65 65.72 18.92
CA LEU A 6 -1.36 64.48 18.58
C LEU A 6 -0.86 63.36 19.51
N LEU A 7 -1.76 62.82 20.33
CA LEU A 7 -1.53 61.63 21.13
C LEU A 7 -1.53 60.40 20.21
N LEU A 8 -0.40 59.71 20.14
CA LEU A 8 -0.21 58.48 19.39
C LEU A 8 -0.71 57.30 20.25
N SER A 9 -1.99 56.91 20.11
CA SER A 9 -2.51 55.68 20.74
C SER A 9 -2.14 54.46 19.88
N ILE A 10 -1.02 53.82 20.20
CA ILE A 10 -0.65 52.51 19.64
C ILE A 10 -1.52 51.45 20.34
N PHE A 11 -2.55 50.97 19.66
CA PHE A 11 -3.34 49.81 20.10
C PHE A 11 -2.53 48.54 19.86
N LEU A 12 -2.00 47.94 20.92
CA LEU A 12 -1.40 46.61 20.90
C LEU A 12 -2.49 45.56 21.13
N THR A 13 -3.28 45.25 20.11
CA THR A 13 -4.15 44.06 20.15
C THR A 13 -3.29 42.84 19.84
N ALA A 14 -2.75 42.22 20.89
CA ALA A 14 -2.21 40.88 20.81
C ALA A 14 -3.34 39.93 20.38
N VAL A 15 -3.31 39.49 19.13
CA VAL A 15 -4.28 38.55 18.57
C VAL A 15 -4.06 37.21 19.27
N LEU A 16 -4.90 36.92 20.27
CA LEU A 16 -5.11 35.57 20.79
C LEU A 16 -5.85 34.78 19.72
N LEU A 17 -5.14 34.30 18.70
CA LEU A 17 -5.68 33.24 17.84
C LEU A 17 -5.71 31.97 18.70
N PRO A 18 -6.89 31.36 18.94
CA PRO A 18 -6.93 30.04 19.54
C PRO A 18 -6.21 29.10 18.57
N ASN A 19 -5.15 28.43 19.05
CA ASN A 19 -4.56 27.30 18.36
C ASN A 19 -5.65 26.26 18.18
N GLN A 20 -6.28 26.24 17.00
CA GLN A 20 -7.14 25.14 16.62
C GLN A 20 -6.22 23.94 16.45
N SER A 21 -6.23 23.05 17.43
CA SER A 21 -5.66 21.72 17.30
C SER A 21 -6.39 21.01 16.17
N SER A 22 -5.76 20.89 15.01
CA SER A 22 -6.26 20.07 13.92
C SER A 22 -6.31 18.62 14.40
N PHE A 23 -7.51 18.06 14.53
CA PHE A 23 -7.67 16.62 14.56
C PHE A 23 -7.25 16.09 13.19
N ALA A 24 -6.24 15.23 13.14
CA ALA A 24 -5.95 14.48 11.93
C ALA A 24 -7.21 13.67 11.58
N GLU A 25 -7.77 13.91 10.41
CA GLU A 25 -8.93 13.19 9.90
C GLU A 25 -8.58 11.70 9.85
N ASN A 26 -9.36 10.85 10.51
CA ASN A 26 -9.19 9.40 10.42
C ASN A 26 -9.19 9.03 8.93
N SER A 27 -8.07 8.53 8.42
CA SER A 27 -7.96 8.18 7.01
C SER A 27 -9.10 7.23 6.66
N PRO A 28 -9.93 7.54 5.64
CA PRO A 28 -11.06 6.70 5.30
C PRO A 28 -10.66 5.34 4.73
N ILE A 29 -9.35 5.06 4.62
CA ILE A 29 -8.77 3.82 4.13
C ILE A 29 -8.39 2.95 5.32
N PRO A 30 -8.81 1.66 5.34
CA PRO A 30 -8.49 0.76 6.44
C PRO A 30 -6.96 0.58 6.61
N PRO A 31 -6.50 0.19 7.81
CA PRO A 31 -5.10 -0.17 7.99
C PRO A 31 -4.72 -1.36 7.10
N VAL A 32 -3.45 -1.41 6.69
CA VAL A 32 -2.89 -2.56 5.97
C VAL A 32 -2.95 -3.78 6.90
N SER A 33 -3.25 -4.96 6.36
CA SER A 33 -3.12 -6.20 7.14
C SER A 33 -1.68 -6.38 7.67
N ASP A 34 -1.59 -6.71 8.96
CA ASP A 34 -0.35 -6.99 9.67
C ASP A 34 0.03 -8.48 9.67
N LYS A 35 -0.69 -9.33 8.93
CA LYS A 35 -0.29 -10.73 8.78
C LYS A 35 1.06 -10.86 8.11
N PRO A 36 1.90 -11.82 8.53
CA PRO A 36 3.15 -12.10 7.84
C PRO A 36 2.89 -12.65 6.43
N LEU A 37 3.91 -12.61 5.59
CA LEU A 37 3.94 -13.35 4.33
C LEU A 37 4.10 -14.85 4.62
N GLU A 38 3.22 -15.69 4.09
CA GLU A 38 3.20 -17.14 4.37
C GLU A 38 3.82 -17.94 3.22
N LEU A 39 5.15 -17.87 3.08
CA LEU A 39 5.90 -18.52 1.97
C LEU A 39 5.65 -20.03 1.85
N ASN A 40 5.30 -20.73 2.93
CA ASN A 40 4.97 -22.16 2.92
C ASN A 40 3.75 -22.48 2.04
N LEU A 41 2.85 -21.51 1.82
CA LEU A 41 1.67 -21.70 0.98
C LEU A 41 2.01 -21.80 -0.51
N LEU A 42 3.21 -21.35 -0.93
CA LEU A 42 3.67 -21.50 -2.31
C LEU A 42 3.85 -22.97 -2.72
N THR A 43 4.21 -23.84 -1.76
CA THR A 43 4.43 -25.27 -1.97
C THR A 43 3.29 -26.14 -1.46
N ASN A 44 2.64 -25.73 -0.36
CA ASN A 44 1.54 -26.45 0.26
C ASN A 44 0.35 -25.52 0.51
N PRO A 45 -0.38 -25.13 -0.55
CA PRO A 45 -1.55 -24.27 -0.42
C PRO A 45 -2.65 -25.01 0.34
N THR A 46 -3.35 -24.29 1.22
CA THR A 46 -4.41 -24.84 2.06
C THR A 46 -5.69 -24.02 1.91
N GLY A 47 -6.84 -24.67 2.11
CA GLY A 47 -8.14 -24.02 2.03
C GLY A 47 -8.41 -23.40 0.67
N SER A 48 -8.81 -22.12 0.67
CA SER A 48 -9.14 -21.34 -0.53
C SER A 48 -7.98 -20.49 -1.06
N VAL A 49 -6.77 -20.64 -0.51
CA VAL A 49 -5.59 -19.88 -0.95
C VAL A 49 -5.22 -20.28 -2.37
N VAL A 50 -5.01 -19.28 -3.23
CA VAL A 50 -4.59 -19.47 -4.62
C VAL A 50 -3.16 -18.98 -4.77
N THR A 51 -2.32 -19.75 -5.47
CA THR A 51 -0.94 -19.38 -5.77
C THR A 51 -0.66 -19.57 -7.26
N ALA A 52 0.53 -19.16 -7.70
CA ALA A 52 0.99 -19.39 -9.07
C ALA A 52 0.94 -20.89 -9.48
N ASN A 53 1.02 -21.80 -8.51
CA ASN A 53 1.06 -23.25 -8.76
C ASN A 53 -0.32 -23.93 -8.67
N THR A 54 -1.38 -23.24 -8.27
CA THR A 54 -2.74 -23.81 -8.12
C THR A 54 -3.76 -23.25 -9.09
N ILE A 55 -3.28 -22.63 -10.18
CA ILE A 55 -4.15 -22.11 -11.25
C ILE A 55 -4.74 -23.31 -12.01
N TYR A 56 -6.05 -23.57 -11.83
CA TYR A 56 -6.77 -24.54 -12.64
C TYR A 56 -7.27 -23.87 -13.92
N GLN A 57 -6.78 -24.30 -15.09
CA GLN A 57 -7.22 -23.80 -16.40
C GLN A 57 -8.72 -24.02 -16.66
N GLU A 58 -9.33 -25.02 -16.03
CA GLU A 58 -10.76 -25.37 -16.23
C GLU A 58 -11.72 -24.46 -15.44
N HIS A 59 -11.22 -23.80 -14.39
CA HIS A 59 -11.98 -22.88 -13.54
C HIS A 59 -11.12 -21.65 -13.26
N LEU A 60 -11.20 -20.65 -14.14
CA LEU A 60 -10.49 -19.38 -14.01
C LEU A 60 -10.77 -18.74 -12.63
N THR A 61 -9.86 -18.91 -11.67
CA THR A 61 -10.00 -18.35 -10.33
C THR A 61 -9.52 -16.91 -10.35
N VAL A 62 -10.40 -15.94 -10.40
CA VAL A 62 -10.03 -14.53 -10.18
C VAL A 62 -9.31 -14.41 -8.82
N PRO A 63 -8.09 -13.81 -8.71
CA PRO A 63 -7.37 -12.93 -9.66
C PRO A 63 -6.26 -13.58 -10.55
N SER A 64 -6.28 -14.88 -10.84
CA SER A 64 -5.15 -15.63 -11.42
C SER A 64 -4.67 -15.21 -12.83
N LEU A 65 -5.56 -14.84 -13.76
CA LEU A 65 -5.17 -14.68 -15.17
C LEU A 65 -4.24 -13.48 -15.45
N TRP A 66 -4.46 -12.34 -14.80
CA TRP A 66 -3.61 -11.16 -15.02
C TRP A 66 -2.28 -11.27 -14.28
N LEU A 67 -2.27 -11.96 -13.15
CA LEU A 67 -1.06 -12.18 -12.36
C LEU A 67 -0.13 -13.19 -13.03
N ALA A 68 -0.70 -14.20 -13.71
CA ALA A 68 0.03 -15.09 -14.60
C ALA A 68 0.66 -14.35 -15.80
N LYS A 69 -0.01 -13.32 -16.34
CA LYS A 69 0.54 -12.46 -17.40
C LYS A 69 1.71 -11.60 -16.92
N GLU A 70 1.61 -10.98 -15.74
CA GLU A 70 2.71 -10.15 -15.23
C GLU A 70 3.95 -11.00 -14.88
N ASN A 71 3.75 -12.20 -14.33
CA ASN A 71 4.83 -13.16 -14.07
C ASN A 71 5.63 -13.52 -15.34
N SER A 72 4.97 -13.60 -16.50
CA SER A 72 5.62 -14.06 -17.74
C SER A 72 6.38 -12.94 -18.48
N GLU A 73 6.02 -11.68 -18.28
CA GLU A 73 6.54 -10.58 -19.09
C GLU A 73 7.79 -9.90 -18.51
N ASN A 74 7.94 -9.78 -17.17
CA ASN A 74 8.91 -8.82 -16.61
C ASN A 74 9.99 -9.35 -15.66
N LYS A 75 10.03 -10.66 -15.34
CA LYS A 75 10.93 -11.32 -14.35
C LYS A 75 10.95 -10.70 -12.94
N LEU A 76 10.32 -9.54 -12.74
CA LEU A 76 10.27 -8.78 -11.51
C LEU A 76 9.32 -9.43 -10.50
N LEU A 77 8.16 -9.89 -10.95
CA LEU A 77 7.25 -10.67 -10.12
C LEU A 77 7.67 -12.15 -10.21
N ASP A 78 8.20 -12.69 -9.11
CA ASP A 78 8.67 -14.06 -9.05
C ASP A 78 7.54 -15.02 -8.65
N ASN A 79 6.71 -14.62 -7.68
CA ASN A 79 5.62 -15.44 -7.13
C ASN A 79 4.51 -14.58 -6.55
N TRP A 80 3.39 -15.21 -6.22
CA TRP A 80 2.27 -14.55 -5.56
C TRP A 80 1.39 -15.52 -4.78
N ILE A 81 0.69 -14.98 -3.78
CA ILE A 81 -0.31 -15.68 -2.97
C ILE A 81 -1.55 -14.81 -2.88
N ALA A 82 -2.69 -15.32 -3.31
CA ALA A 82 -3.98 -14.67 -3.17
C ALA A 82 -4.76 -15.31 -2.02
N TYR A 83 -5.21 -14.47 -1.11
CA TYR A 83 -6.03 -14.80 0.06
C TYR A 83 -7.43 -14.24 -0.19
N PRO A 84 -8.42 -15.09 -0.51
CA PRO A 84 -9.81 -14.65 -0.61
C PRO A 84 -10.31 -14.08 0.71
N VAL A 85 -11.42 -13.33 0.64
CA VAL A 85 -12.08 -12.80 1.83
C VAL A 85 -12.39 -13.91 2.83
N SER A 86 -12.15 -13.64 4.11
CA SER A 86 -12.49 -14.52 5.22
C SER A 86 -13.23 -13.75 6.30
N SER A 87 -13.73 -14.45 7.32
CA SER A 87 -14.31 -13.79 8.51
C SER A 87 -13.28 -12.97 9.29
N ALA A 88 -11.99 -13.27 9.14
CA ALA A 88 -10.92 -12.60 9.87
C ALA A 88 -10.31 -11.41 9.13
N GLU A 89 -10.27 -11.46 7.79
CA GLU A 89 -9.52 -10.48 6.99
C GLU A 89 -10.13 -10.22 5.60
N PRO A 90 -9.99 -8.98 5.09
CA PRO A 90 -10.36 -8.66 3.73
C PRO A 90 -9.47 -9.41 2.73
N ALA A 91 -10.00 -9.58 1.50
CA ALA A 91 -9.25 -10.20 0.43
C ALA A 91 -7.95 -9.43 0.13
N ARG A 92 -6.85 -10.17 -0.06
CA ARG A 92 -5.54 -9.58 -0.38
C ARG A 92 -4.71 -10.47 -1.28
N VAL A 93 -3.79 -9.85 -2.01
CA VAL A 93 -2.75 -10.53 -2.79
C VAL A 93 -1.39 -10.09 -2.29
N ASP A 94 -0.57 -11.06 -1.92
CA ASP A 94 0.83 -10.85 -1.60
C ASP A 94 1.68 -11.18 -2.83
N LEU A 95 2.33 -10.16 -3.36
CA LEU A 95 3.26 -10.24 -4.49
C LEU A 95 4.66 -10.44 -3.95
N ILE A 96 5.37 -11.46 -4.45
CA ILE A 96 6.78 -11.70 -4.14
C ILE A 96 7.61 -11.31 -5.34
N VAL A 97 8.42 -10.26 -5.19
CA VAL A 97 9.28 -9.76 -6.26
C VAL A 97 10.71 -10.28 -6.15
N ASN A 98 11.38 -10.34 -7.29
CA ASN A 98 12.81 -10.56 -7.37
C ASN A 98 13.55 -9.36 -6.75
N GLN A 99 14.16 -9.56 -5.58
CA GLN A 99 14.87 -8.50 -4.85
C GLN A 99 16.00 -7.86 -5.69
N GLN A 100 16.69 -8.65 -6.53
CA GLN A 100 17.77 -8.13 -7.36
C GLN A 100 17.23 -7.13 -8.38
N ILE A 101 16.17 -7.49 -9.11
CA ILE A 101 15.55 -6.61 -10.10
C ILE A 101 14.88 -5.42 -9.41
N TRP A 102 14.11 -5.65 -8.34
CA TRP A 102 13.46 -4.59 -7.57
C TRP A 102 14.44 -3.52 -7.07
N SER A 103 15.63 -3.93 -6.62
CA SER A 103 16.66 -3.01 -6.13
C SER A 103 17.18 -2.05 -7.20
N LEU A 104 17.16 -2.47 -8.48
CA LEU A 104 17.62 -1.68 -9.62
C LEU A 104 16.58 -0.62 -10.04
N LEU A 105 15.29 -0.89 -9.77
CA LEU A 105 14.22 0.03 -10.13
C LEU A 105 14.30 1.34 -9.34
N ASP A 106 13.96 2.44 -10.00
CA ASP A 106 13.74 3.72 -9.37
C ASP A 106 12.37 3.80 -8.65
N TYR A 107 12.09 4.94 -8.01
CA TYR A 107 10.84 5.11 -7.27
C TYR A 107 9.61 5.05 -8.18
N LEU A 108 9.68 5.66 -9.36
CA LEU A 108 8.54 5.74 -10.29
C LEU A 108 8.24 4.37 -10.90
N GLU A 109 9.26 3.59 -11.25
CA GLU A 109 9.11 2.23 -11.75
C GLU A 109 8.49 1.30 -10.70
N ARG A 110 8.94 1.39 -9.44
CA ARG A 110 8.35 0.63 -8.33
C ARG A 110 6.90 1.04 -8.05
N TYR A 111 6.64 2.35 -8.08
CA TYR A 111 5.30 2.89 -7.90
C TYR A 111 4.36 2.44 -9.02
N ASP A 112 4.80 2.51 -10.28
CA ASP A 112 4.03 2.06 -11.44
C ASP A 112 3.67 0.58 -11.34
N PHE A 113 4.63 -0.28 -10.97
CA PHE A 113 4.39 -1.69 -10.72
C PHE A 113 3.27 -1.92 -9.69
N VAL A 114 3.38 -1.26 -8.53
CA VAL A 114 2.39 -1.37 -7.44
C VAL A 114 1.04 -0.82 -7.87
N ASN A 115 1.02 0.33 -8.55
CA ASN A 115 -0.20 0.97 -9.00
C ASN A 115 -0.93 0.16 -10.08
N ARG A 116 -0.19 -0.39 -11.06
CA ARG A 116 -0.75 -1.24 -12.13
C ARG A 116 -1.41 -2.47 -11.54
N LEU A 117 -0.67 -3.26 -10.75
CA LEU A 117 -1.20 -4.50 -10.17
C LEU A 117 -2.26 -4.25 -9.10
N GLY A 118 -2.09 -3.20 -8.29
CA GLY A 118 -3.09 -2.76 -7.32
C GLY A 118 -4.40 -2.33 -7.97
N THR A 119 -4.35 -1.59 -9.07
CA THR A 119 -5.54 -1.18 -9.83
C THR A 119 -6.29 -2.39 -10.40
N VAL A 120 -5.57 -3.39 -10.90
CA VAL A 120 -6.20 -4.61 -11.40
C VAL A 120 -6.82 -5.42 -10.25
N ALA A 121 -6.08 -5.62 -9.14
CA ALA A 121 -6.57 -6.32 -7.96
C ALA A 121 -7.81 -5.65 -7.34
N ARG A 122 -7.83 -4.31 -7.29
CA ARG A 122 -8.96 -3.51 -6.80
C ARG A 122 -10.26 -3.84 -7.53
N ASN A 123 -10.22 -4.08 -8.84
CA ASN A 123 -11.42 -4.43 -9.62
C ASN A 123 -12.06 -5.75 -9.17
N TYR A 124 -11.32 -6.56 -8.41
CA TYR A 124 -11.78 -7.82 -7.84
C TYR A 124 -11.95 -7.77 -6.31
N GLY A 125 -11.84 -6.59 -5.70
CA GLY A 125 -12.00 -6.41 -4.25
C GLY A 125 -10.78 -6.83 -3.43
N TYR A 126 -9.60 -6.90 -4.03
CA TYR A 126 -8.36 -7.31 -3.34
C TYR A 126 -7.46 -6.10 -3.03
N ASN A 127 -6.93 -6.08 -1.81
CA ASN A 127 -5.76 -5.26 -1.47
C ASN A 127 -4.48 -5.92 -2.01
N VAL A 128 -3.40 -5.16 -2.18
CA VAL A 128 -2.09 -5.69 -2.61
C VAL A 128 -1.01 -5.35 -1.60
N ARG A 129 -0.10 -6.29 -1.36
CA ARG A 129 1.14 -6.08 -0.62
C ARG A 129 2.29 -6.63 -1.46
N VAL A 130 3.41 -5.93 -1.48
CA VAL A 130 4.63 -6.37 -2.19
C VAL A 130 5.68 -6.73 -1.17
N PHE A 131 6.31 -7.88 -1.36
CA PHE A 131 7.33 -8.44 -0.49
C PHE A 131 8.53 -8.95 -1.28
N ASN A 132 9.65 -9.11 -0.59
CA ASN A 132 10.74 -9.98 -1.04
C ASN A 132 10.72 -11.33 -0.32
N TYR A 133 11.63 -12.24 -0.71
CA TYR A 133 11.79 -13.54 -0.06
C TYR A 133 12.31 -13.47 1.39
N GLN A 134 12.81 -12.30 1.83
CA GLN A 134 13.15 -12.04 3.23
C GLN A 134 11.91 -11.63 4.06
N GLN A 135 10.71 -11.70 3.46
CA GLN A 135 9.43 -11.31 4.07
C GLN A 135 9.36 -9.82 4.46
N GLU A 136 10.23 -8.98 3.89
CA GLU A 136 10.17 -7.54 4.06
C GLU A 136 9.05 -6.95 3.19
N ARG A 137 8.16 -6.17 3.80
CA ARG A 137 7.09 -5.47 3.07
C ARG A 137 7.67 -4.24 2.38
N LEU A 138 7.67 -4.26 1.05
CA LEU A 138 8.26 -3.25 0.17
C LEU A 138 7.24 -2.18 -0.24
N ALA A 139 5.97 -2.54 -0.38
CA ALA A 139 4.90 -1.61 -0.73
C ALA A 139 3.53 -2.19 -0.42
N THR A 140 2.51 -1.33 -0.42
CA THR A 140 1.09 -1.70 -0.28
C THR A 140 0.22 -0.90 -1.23
N TYR A 141 -0.91 -1.49 -1.62
CA TYR A 141 -2.03 -0.82 -2.27
C TYR A 141 -3.29 -1.25 -1.51
N THR A 142 -3.81 -0.36 -0.68
CA THR A 142 -4.93 -0.66 0.23
C THR A 142 -6.13 0.20 -0.13
N CYS A 143 -7.31 -0.41 -0.20
CA CYS A 143 -8.55 0.26 -0.56
C CYS A 143 -9.60 0.19 0.55
N ASN A 144 -10.39 1.25 0.64
CA ASN A 144 -11.73 1.20 1.19
C ASN A 144 -12.71 0.86 0.07
N PHE A 145 -13.15 -0.40 0.04
CA PHE A 145 -14.12 -0.91 -0.93
C PHE A 145 -15.58 -0.52 -0.61
N SER A 146 -15.85 0.04 0.57
CA SER A 146 -17.18 0.56 0.94
C SER A 146 -17.45 1.95 0.34
N ALA A 147 -16.41 2.63 -0.16
CA ALA A 147 -16.55 3.92 -0.85
C ALA A 147 -16.85 3.73 -2.35
N SER A 148 -17.56 4.69 -2.95
CA SER A 148 -17.88 4.69 -4.39
C SER A 148 -17.45 6.02 -5.05
N PRO A 149 -16.38 6.03 -5.86
CA PRO A 149 -15.50 4.90 -6.19
C PRO A 149 -14.62 4.49 -4.99
N ALA A 150 -14.12 3.26 -4.98
CA ALA A 150 -13.21 2.80 -3.94
C ALA A 150 -12.03 3.77 -3.77
N MET A 151 -11.73 4.14 -2.52
CA MET A 151 -10.62 5.04 -2.20
C MET A 151 -9.40 4.21 -1.85
N CYS A 152 -8.29 4.40 -2.53
CA CYS A 152 -7.09 3.57 -2.35
C CYS A 152 -5.84 4.41 -2.07
N ARG A 153 -4.92 3.84 -1.30
CA ARG A 153 -3.63 4.45 -0.96
C ARG A 153 -2.51 3.47 -1.30
N ILE A 154 -1.45 4.03 -1.86
CA ILE A 154 -0.19 3.33 -2.06
C ILE A 154 0.79 3.81 -1.00
N ASP A 155 1.33 2.89 -0.20
CA ASP A 155 2.40 3.18 0.73
C ASP A 155 3.67 2.45 0.25
N MET A 156 4.73 3.20 -0.07
CA MET A 156 6.02 2.65 -0.51
C MET A 156 6.98 2.61 0.67
N ASN A 157 7.59 1.45 0.94
CA ASN A 157 8.63 1.34 1.96
C ASN A 157 9.98 1.84 1.40
N LEU A 158 10.31 3.08 1.74
CA LEU A 158 11.57 3.73 1.35
C LEU A 158 12.79 3.17 2.10
N GLN A 159 12.60 2.35 3.15
CA GLN A 159 13.72 1.81 3.93
C GLN A 159 14.57 0.79 3.16
N SER A 160 14.03 0.17 2.10
CA SER A 160 14.78 -0.77 1.25
C SER A 160 15.99 -0.13 0.51
N LYS A 161 16.15 1.20 0.52
CA LYS A 161 17.27 1.93 -0.10
C LYS A 161 18.17 2.69 0.87
N LEU A 162 17.80 2.79 2.15
CA LEU A 162 18.62 3.44 3.16
C LEU A 162 19.10 2.36 4.11
N GLY A 163 20.37 1.97 4.01
CA GLY A 163 21.04 1.08 4.96
C GLY A 163 21.16 1.65 6.39
N LEU A 164 20.13 2.35 6.87
CA LEU A 164 19.96 2.75 8.26
C LEU A 164 19.36 1.56 9.01
N GLN A 165 20.23 0.60 9.30
CA GLN A 165 20.07 -0.29 10.44
C GLN A 165 19.94 0.57 11.69
N THR A 166 18.72 0.90 12.12
CA THR A 166 18.51 1.28 13.52
C THR A 166 18.54 0.00 14.32
N GLN A 167 19.74 -0.35 14.75
CA GLN A 167 19.97 -1.33 15.81
C GLN A 167 19.13 -0.92 17.02
N LYS A 168 18.36 -1.86 17.54
CA LYS A 168 17.76 -1.79 18.86
C LYS A 168 18.36 -2.88 19.72
#